data_AF-V4N2A8-F1
#
_entry.id   AF-V4N2A8-F1
#
_cell.length_a   1.000
_cell.length_b   1.000
_cell.length_c   1.000
_cell.angle_alpha   90.00
_cell.angle_beta   90.00
_cell.angle_gamma   90.00
#
_symmetry.space_group_name_H-M   'P 1'
#
loop_
_entity.id
_entity.type
_entity.pdbx_description
1 polymer ?
#
loop_
_entity_poly.entity_id
_entity_poly.type
_entity_poly.pdbx_seq_one_letter_code
_entity_poly.pdbx_strand_id
1 'polypeptide(L)'
;NNIDEYCKVELKEYFDGRIESGVTENDFLLCIHKSISAVVSNGLVDEVSYQSIATRAIETCHPILLISCLEVGILKFRDSSVAIIKKLFECISSPKTLDNLRLFCSMAVFVDGELARLQIFKGVPPFYRRLASFAQSALIVKVGLERGVAFDKVEQWAFQQRGLYFFCQSFVDLIEEPRWLPMYLTAEQFINELYGRANNVCQEANTSEVVEYLKKELMLGSRLNLHSFLPGPLEGNSAPVVVPDEISNLLAKHINGEASFESYKVLMNSAPFWKIGDEYLDRAVSLLESAQHKLAAVNDKDSVYQVLNGLAQVACMTRSKKLAASVTILSRLYRDYIDVDSEPENYLAIGFVAGA
;
A
#
# COMPACT_ATOMS: atom_id res chain seq x y z
N ASN A 1 11.59 -2.49 -15.15
CA ASN A 1 10.15 -2.82 -15.18
C ASN A 1 9.52 -2.54 -13.83
N ASN A 2 8.95 -1.35 -13.68
CA ASN A 2 8.06 -0.99 -12.57
C ASN A 2 6.70 -0.54 -13.12
N ILE A 3 5.74 -0.24 -12.23
CA ILE A 3 4.38 0.13 -12.64
C ILE A 3 4.33 1.34 -13.58
N ASP A 4 5.22 2.33 -13.40
CA ASP A 4 5.24 3.53 -14.26
C ASP A 4 5.74 3.23 -15.66
N GLU A 5 6.76 2.38 -15.81
CA GLU A 5 7.26 1.92 -17.10
C GLU A 5 6.20 1.08 -17.83
N TYR A 6 5.55 0.16 -17.12
CA TYR A 6 4.41 -0.62 -17.63
C TYR A 6 3.29 0.30 -18.15
N CYS A 7 2.93 1.33 -17.39
CA CYS A 7 1.86 2.26 -17.79
C CYS A 7 2.24 3.08 -19.05
N LYS A 8 3.52 3.48 -19.18
CA LYS A 8 3.99 4.30 -20.30
C LYS A 8 4.12 3.53 -21.61
N VAL A 9 4.37 2.22 -21.54
CA VAL A 9 4.65 1.37 -22.70
C VAL A 9 3.49 0.38 -22.89
N GLU A 10 3.50 -0.71 -22.14
CA GLU A 10 2.63 -1.88 -22.37
C GLU A 10 1.14 -1.55 -22.23
N LEU A 11 0.75 -0.88 -21.14
CA LEU A 11 -0.66 -0.55 -20.92
C LEU A 11 -1.17 0.44 -21.96
N LYS A 12 -0.35 1.44 -22.30
CA LYS A 12 -0.70 2.43 -23.32
C LYS A 12 -0.87 1.77 -24.68
N GLU A 13 0.06 0.92 -25.09
CA GLU A 13 -0.03 0.15 -26.34
C GLU A 13 -1.30 -0.72 -26.38
N TYR A 14 -1.65 -1.34 -25.25
CA TYR A 14 -2.88 -2.11 -25.15
C TYR A 14 -4.14 -1.27 -25.39
N PHE A 15 -4.24 -0.07 -24.80
CA PHE A 15 -5.37 0.83 -25.02
C PHE A 15 -5.38 1.43 -26.44
N ASP A 16 -4.22 1.84 -26.96
CA ASP A 16 -4.08 2.40 -28.31
C ASP A 16 -4.40 1.35 -29.40
N GLY A 17 -4.21 0.07 -29.11
CA GLY A 17 -4.49 -1.05 -30.01
C GLY A 17 -5.92 -1.58 -29.99
N ARG A 18 -6.83 -1.05 -29.16
CA ARG A 18 -8.22 -1.51 -29.09
C ARG A 18 -9.01 -1.12 -30.34
N ILE A 19 -9.73 -2.10 -30.91
CA ILE A 19 -10.63 -1.90 -32.05
C ILE A 19 -11.86 -1.08 -31.63
N GLU A 20 -12.36 -1.31 -30.41
CA GLU A 20 -13.48 -0.55 -29.85
C GLU A 20 -12.99 0.76 -29.26
N SER A 21 -13.49 1.87 -29.78
CA SER A 21 -13.19 3.22 -29.33
C SER A 21 -14.04 3.58 -28.11
N GLY A 22 -13.66 3.10 -26.93
CA GLY A 22 -14.37 3.44 -25.71
C GLY A 22 -13.71 2.88 -24.46
N VAL A 23 -13.85 3.61 -23.36
CA VAL A 23 -13.47 3.14 -22.03
C VAL A 23 -14.71 2.55 -21.36
N THR A 24 -14.55 1.36 -20.82
CA THR A 24 -15.59 0.62 -20.09
C THR A 24 -15.39 0.77 -18.59
N GLU A 25 -16.41 0.43 -17.81
CA GLU A 25 -16.28 0.36 -16.35
C GLU A 25 -15.19 -0.62 -15.89
N ASN A 26 -14.93 -1.69 -16.65
CA ASN A 26 -13.84 -2.63 -16.33
C ASN A 26 -12.46 -1.95 -16.39
N ASP A 27 -12.30 -0.94 -17.25
CA ASP A 27 -11.04 -0.19 -17.32
C ASP A 27 -10.82 0.66 -16.07
N PHE A 28 -11.90 1.16 -15.46
CA PHE A 28 -11.86 1.85 -14.17
C PHE A 28 -11.55 0.88 -13.02
N LEU A 29 -11.99 -0.39 -13.09
CA LEU A 29 -11.63 -1.41 -12.10
C LEU A 29 -10.14 -1.79 -12.12
N LEU A 30 -9.45 -1.57 -13.25
CA LEU A 30 -8.00 -1.77 -13.36
C LEU A 30 -7.19 -0.68 -12.65
N CYS A 31 -7.79 0.46 -12.33
CA CYS A 31 -7.13 1.64 -11.76
C CYS A 31 -6.73 1.46 -10.29
N ILE A 32 -5.87 0.48 -10.01
CA ILE A 32 -5.28 0.23 -8.69
C ILE A 32 -4.15 1.21 -8.36
N HIS A 33 -3.63 1.91 -9.37
CA HIS A 33 -2.57 2.92 -9.24
C HIS A 33 -2.87 4.15 -10.10
N LYS A 34 -2.42 5.34 -9.66
CA LYS A 34 -2.71 6.62 -10.33
C LYS A 34 -2.26 6.66 -11.79
N SER A 35 -1.12 6.04 -12.11
CA SER A 35 -0.59 6.01 -13.49
C SER A 35 -1.51 5.22 -14.45
N ILE A 36 -2.27 4.24 -13.94
CA ILE A 36 -3.28 3.52 -14.72
C ILE A 36 -4.46 4.45 -15.01
N SER A 37 -4.94 5.18 -14.00
CA SER A 37 -6.00 6.18 -14.19
C SER A 37 -5.62 7.26 -15.19
N ALA A 38 -4.35 7.68 -15.21
CA ALA A 38 -3.85 8.62 -16.20
C ALA A 38 -3.95 8.05 -17.63
N VAL A 39 -3.53 6.80 -17.86
CA VAL A 39 -3.69 6.13 -19.16
C VAL A 39 -5.16 6.01 -19.55
N VAL A 40 -6.02 5.58 -18.63
CA VAL A 40 -7.47 5.47 -18.87
C VAL A 40 -8.09 6.84 -19.21
N SER A 41 -7.68 7.90 -18.52
CA SER A 41 -8.20 9.26 -18.76
C SER A 41 -7.83 9.82 -20.14
N ASN A 42 -6.66 9.45 -20.66
CA ASN A 42 -6.20 9.83 -22.00
C ASN A 42 -6.97 9.11 -23.11
N GLY A 43 -7.61 7.98 -22.80
CA GLY A 43 -8.48 7.26 -23.73
C GLY A 43 -9.75 8.06 -24.10
N LEU A 44 -10.53 7.49 -25.03
CA LEU A 44 -11.82 8.05 -25.44
C LEU A 44 -12.90 7.78 -24.37
N VAL A 45 -12.79 8.51 -23.27
CA VAL A 45 -13.83 8.64 -22.23
C VAL A 45 -14.69 9.85 -22.56
N ASP A 46 -15.96 9.66 -22.93
CA ASP A 46 -16.92 10.76 -23.01
C ASP A 46 -17.54 11.06 -21.64
N GLU A 47 -18.02 12.29 -21.45
CA GLU A 47 -18.51 12.75 -20.16
C GLU A 47 -19.81 12.03 -19.72
N VAL A 48 -20.66 11.60 -20.66
CA VAL A 48 -21.90 10.90 -20.35
C VAL A 48 -21.60 9.51 -19.79
N SER A 49 -20.70 8.76 -20.45
CA SER A 49 -20.23 7.47 -19.97
C SER A 49 -19.53 7.60 -18.61
N TYR A 50 -18.66 8.62 -18.45
CA TYR A 50 -18.03 8.91 -17.16
C TYR A 50 -19.06 9.17 -16.05
N GLN A 51 -20.04 10.04 -16.28
CA GLN A 51 -21.07 10.35 -15.29
C GLN A 51 -21.93 9.13 -14.94
N SER A 52 -22.19 8.24 -15.90
CA SER A 52 -22.90 6.97 -15.65
C SER A 52 -22.09 6.05 -14.72
N ILE A 53 -20.80 5.87 -15.00
CA ILE A 53 -19.91 5.02 -14.16
C ILE A 53 -19.74 5.65 -12.77
N ALA A 54 -19.52 6.96 -12.70
CA ALA A 54 -19.37 7.68 -11.43
C ALA A 54 -20.64 7.61 -10.57
N THR A 55 -21.83 7.71 -11.18
CA THR A 55 -23.11 7.51 -10.48
C THR A 55 -23.19 6.11 -9.88
N ARG A 56 -22.83 5.08 -10.65
CA ARG A 56 -22.82 3.70 -10.13
C ARG A 56 -21.79 3.51 -9.01
N ALA A 57 -20.61 4.12 -9.13
CA ALA A 57 -19.59 4.08 -8.09
C ALA A 57 -20.11 4.66 -6.77
N ILE A 58 -20.85 5.79 -6.84
CA ILE A 58 -21.50 6.44 -5.68
C ILE A 58 -22.58 5.53 -5.07
N GLU A 59 -23.49 4.98 -5.89
CA GLU A 59 -24.59 4.13 -5.43
C GLU A 59 -24.08 2.86 -4.72
N THR A 60 -23.10 2.20 -5.32
CA THR A 60 -22.52 0.96 -4.80
C THR A 60 -21.51 1.22 -3.68
N CYS A 61 -20.94 2.42 -3.61
CA CYS A 61 -19.76 2.75 -2.80
C CYS A 61 -18.59 1.79 -3.07
N HIS A 62 -18.39 1.41 -4.33
CA HIS A 62 -17.32 0.50 -4.72
C HIS A 62 -15.97 1.23 -4.62
N PRO A 63 -15.03 0.79 -3.76
CA PRO A 63 -13.85 1.59 -3.41
C PRO A 63 -12.94 1.90 -4.61
N ILE A 64 -12.66 0.92 -5.48
CA ILE A 64 -11.82 1.14 -6.65
C ILE A 64 -12.49 2.07 -7.67
N LEU A 65 -13.76 1.83 -8.01
CA LEU A 65 -14.52 2.73 -8.88
C LEU A 65 -14.58 4.17 -8.34
N LEU A 66 -14.77 4.35 -7.03
CA LEU A 66 -14.81 5.67 -6.40
C LEU A 66 -13.51 6.44 -6.64
N ILE A 67 -12.36 5.85 -6.31
CA ILE A 67 -11.06 6.53 -6.49
C ILE A 67 -10.70 6.70 -7.96
N SER A 68 -10.99 5.70 -8.80
CA SER A 68 -10.69 5.78 -10.24
C SER A 68 -11.52 6.85 -10.94
N CYS A 69 -12.81 6.97 -10.59
CA CYS A 69 -13.67 8.02 -11.12
C CYS A 69 -13.23 9.39 -10.62
N LEU A 70 -12.81 9.49 -9.35
CA LEU A 70 -12.29 10.75 -8.82
C LEU A 70 -11.04 11.20 -9.58
N GLU A 71 -10.06 10.31 -9.77
CA GLU A 71 -8.82 10.63 -10.49
C GLU A 71 -9.09 10.99 -11.96
N VAL A 72 -9.85 10.18 -12.69
CA VAL A 72 -10.20 10.46 -14.08
C VAL A 72 -11.02 11.76 -14.18
N GLY A 73 -11.94 11.99 -13.24
CA GLY A 73 -12.72 13.21 -13.14
C GLY A 73 -11.86 14.45 -12.96
N ILE A 74 -10.87 14.42 -12.07
CA ILE A 74 -9.94 15.54 -11.88
C ILE A 74 -9.06 15.76 -13.12
N LEU A 75 -8.57 14.68 -13.73
CA LEU A 75 -7.70 14.79 -14.91
C LEU A 75 -8.44 15.35 -16.14
N LYS A 76 -9.71 14.96 -16.34
CA LYS A 76 -10.43 15.21 -17.61
C LYS A 76 -11.66 16.12 -17.50
N PHE A 77 -12.40 16.05 -16.39
CA PHE A 77 -13.74 16.66 -16.24
C PHE A 77 -13.84 17.61 -15.04
N ARG A 78 -12.72 18.14 -14.54
CA ARG A 78 -12.66 18.96 -13.32
C ARG A 78 -13.54 20.21 -13.36
N ASP A 79 -13.78 20.75 -14.56
CA ASP A 79 -14.55 21.99 -14.75
C ASP A 79 -16.02 21.72 -15.08
N SER A 80 -16.33 20.58 -15.72
CA SER A 80 -17.67 20.24 -16.20
C SER A 80 -18.45 19.32 -15.26
N SER A 81 -17.75 18.52 -14.44
CA SER A 81 -18.33 17.49 -13.56
C SER A 81 -18.06 17.75 -12.06
N VAL A 82 -18.00 19.02 -11.66
CA VAL A 82 -17.67 19.46 -10.28
C VAL A 82 -18.50 18.73 -9.22
N ALA A 83 -19.83 18.72 -9.36
CA ALA A 83 -20.73 18.19 -8.34
C ALA A 83 -20.53 16.68 -8.09
N ILE A 84 -20.39 15.90 -9.17
CA ILE A 84 -20.20 14.45 -9.06
C ILE A 84 -18.81 14.09 -8.52
N ILE A 85 -17.77 14.86 -8.86
CA ILE A 85 -16.41 14.67 -8.32
C ILE A 85 -16.38 14.93 -6.80
N LYS A 86 -17.03 16.00 -6.33
CA LYS A 86 -17.19 16.25 -4.89
C LYS A 86 -17.92 15.09 -4.21
N LYS A 87 -18.98 14.58 -4.85
CA LYS A 87 -19.76 13.46 -4.30
C LYS A 87 -18.98 12.15 -4.22
N LEU A 88 -18.15 11.85 -5.23
CA LEU A 88 -17.23 10.71 -5.22
C LEU A 88 -16.31 10.77 -3.99
N PHE A 89 -15.73 11.94 -3.71
CA PHE A 89 -14.86 12.13 -2.56
C PHE A 89 -15.59 11.93 -1.22
N GLU A 90 -16.79 12.49 -1.06
CA GLU A 90 -17.61 12.28 0.13
C GLU A 90 -17.89 10.78 0.37
N CYS A 91 -18.16 10.03 -0.70
CA CYS A 91 -18.42 8.60 -0.61
C CYS A 91 -17.19 7.78 -0.21
N ILE A 92 -15.96 8.20 -0.57
CA ILE A 92 -14.73 7.50 -0.15
C ILE A 92 -14.69 7.37 1.38
N SER A 93 -15.06 8.43 2.11
CA SER A 93 -15.06 8.45 3.57
C SER A 93 -16.27 7.77 4.24
N SER A 94 -17.20 7.19 3.47
CA SER A 94 -18.42 6.63 4.04
C SER A 94 -18.16 5.31 4.79
N PRO A 95 -18.93 5.00 5.86
CA PRO A 95 -18.83 3.70 6.54
C PRO A 95 -19.04 2.51 5.60
N LYS A 96 -19.94 2.66 4.62
CA LYS A 96 -20.22 1.65 3.59
C LYS A 96 -18.98 1.36 2.74
N THR A 97 -18.19 2.38 2.39
CA THR A 97 -16.94 2.19 1.66
C THR A 97 -15.92 1.41 2.48
N LEU A 98 -15.84 1.66 3.80
CA LEU A 98 -14.94 0.90 4.68
C LEU A 98 -15.31 -0.59 4.73
N ASP A 99 -16.60 -0.92 4.82
CA ASP A 99 -17.06 -2.31 4.77
C ASP A 99 -16.78 -2.96 3.40
N ASN A 100 -16.99 -2.20 2.31
CA ASN A 100 -16.64 -2.67 0.97
C ASN A 100 -15.12 -2.85 0.78
N LEU A 101 -14.29 -2.06 1.46
CA LEU A 101 -12.83 -2.22 1.48
C LEU A 101 -12.40 -3.50 2.19
N ARG A 102 -13.08 -3.89 3.28
CA ARG A 102 -12.84 -5.18 3.95
C ARG A 102 -13.10 -6.36 3.02
N LEU A 103 -14.23 -6.31 2.31
CA LEU A 103 -14.55 -7.30 1.27
C LEU A 103 -13.49 -7.31 0.17
N PHE A 104 -13.08 -6.14 -0.32
CA PHE A 104 -12.05 -6.01 -1.35
C PHE A 104 -10.70 -6.59 -0.92
N CYS A 105 -10.20 -6.24 0.27
CA CYS A 105 -8.95 -6.78 0.81
C CYS A 105 -9.02 -8.30 0.98
N SER A 106 -10.16 -8.82 1.45
CA SER A 106 -10.39 -10.27 1.56
C SER A 106 -10.34 -10.96 0.20
N MET A 107 -10.98 -10.39 -0.82
CA MET A 107 -10.92 -10.93 -2.17
C MET A 107 -9.53 -10.79 -2.78
N ALA A 108 -8.76 -9.75 -2.43
CA ALA A 108 -7.37 -9.62 -2.85
C ALA A 108 -6.52 -10.75 -2.28
N VAL A 109 -6.61 -11.03 -0.96
CA VAL A 109 -5.94 -12.19 -0.33
C VAL A 109 -6.32 -13.50 -1.04
N PHE A 110 -7.63 -13.69 -1.30
CA PHE A 110 -8.12 -14.91 -1.94
C PHE A 110 -7.58 -15.10 -3.35
N VAL A 111 -7.75 -14.09 -4.21
CA VAL A 111 -7.35 -14.17 -5.63
C VAL A 111 -5.83 -14.26 -5.74
N ASP A 112 -5.10 -13.41 -5.03
CA ASP A 112 -3.65 -13.34 -5.07
C ASP A 112 -3.01 -14.66 -4.61
N GLY A 113 -3.54 -15.25 -3.54
CA GLY A 113 -3.11 -16.57 -3.08
C GLY A 113 -3.49 -17.71 -4.05
N GLU A 114 -4.59 -17.62 -4.79
CA GLU A 114 -4.92 -18.59 -5.85
C GLU A 114 -3.97 -18.47 -7.05
N LEU A 115 -3.64 -17.24 -7.48
CA LEU A 115 -2.65 -17.00 -8.53
C LEU A 115 -1.28 -17.55 -8.12
N ALA A 116 -0.87 -17.32 -6.87
CA ALA A 116 0.37 -17.86 -6.30
C ALA A 116 0.37 -19.39 -6.29
N ARG A 117 -0.71 -20.02 -5.83
CA ARG A 117 -0.87 -21.49 -5.81
C ARG A 117 -0.76 -22.10 -7.21
N LEU A 118 -1.32 -21.43 -8.22
CA LEU A 118 -1.27 -21.84 -9.61
C LEU A 118 0.04 -21.45 -10.32
N GLN A 119 0.93 -20.72 -9.64
CA GLN A 119 2.17 -20.16 -10.21
C GLN A 119 1.94 -19.31 -11.47
N ILE A 120 0.79 -18.64 -11.55
CA ILE A 120 0.51 -17.68 -12.63
C ILE A 120 1.39 -16.45 -12.38
N PHE A 121 2.00 -15.92 -13.46
CA PHE A 121 3.00 -14.85 -13.41
C PHE A 121 4.37 -15.25 -12.82
N LYS A 122 4.69 -16.55 -12.77
CA LYS A 122 6.04 -16.99 -12.41
C LYS A 122 7.08 -16.44 -13.40
N GLY A 123 8.13 -15.81 -12.87
CA GLY A 123 9.25 -15.29 -13.66
C GLY A 123 9.02 -13.91 -14.28
N VAL A 124 7.91 -13.24 -13.95
CA VAL A 124 7.72 -11.82 -14.22
C VAL A 124 7.69 -11.02 -12.91
N PRO A 125 7.93 -9.70 -12.94
CA PRO A 125 7.93 -8.88 -11.73
C PRO A 125 6.63 -9.01 -10.90
N PRO A 126 6.71 -8.99 -9.56
CA PRO A 126 5.56 -9.17 -8.68
C PRO A 126 4.37 -8.25 -8.94
N PHE A 127 4.60 -7.00 -9.34
CA PHE A 127 3.51 -6.06 -9.61
C PHE A 127 2.53 -6.54 -10.68
N TYR A 128 2.93 -7.37 -11.66
CA TYR A 128 1.98 -7.92 -12.66
C TYR A 128 0.93 -8.80 -12.01
N ARG A 129 1.38 -9.70 -11.14
CA ARG A 129 0.53 -10.61 -10.37
C ARG A 129 -0.41 -9.84 -9.46
N ARG A 130 0.11 -8.81 -8.77
CA ARG A 130 -0.69 -7.91 -7.94
C ARG A 130 -1.69 -7.11 -8.77
N LEU A 131 -1.30 -6.53 -9.90
CA LEU A 131 -2.24 -5.83 -10.77
C LEU A 131 -3.41 -6.74 -11.19
N ALA A 132 -3.10 -7.96 -11.62
CA ALA A 132 -4.11 -8.95 -11.98
C ALA A 132 -5.00 -9.35 -10.79
N SER A 133 -4.41 -9.59 -9.61
CA SER A 133 -5.17 -9.98 -8.42
C SER A 133 -6.11 -8.87 -7.96
N PHE A 134 -5.61 -7.65 -7.78
CA PHE A 134 -6.43 -6.51 -7.35
C PHE A 134 -7.51 -6.12 -8.37
N ALA A 135 -7.22 -6.19 -9.67
CA ALA A 135 -8.21 -5.99 -10.74
C ALA A 135 -9.35 -7.02 -10.67
N GLN A 136 -9.00 -8.30 -10.55
CA GLN A 136 -9.98 -9.37 -10.47
C GLN A 136 -10.79 -9.28 -9.16
N SER A 137 -10.16 -8.91 -8.04
CA SER A 137 -10.85 -8.65 -6.79
C SER A 137 -11.84 -7.49 -6.91
N ALA A 138 -11.47 -6.40 -7.58
CA ALA A 138 -12.39 -5.29 -7.86
C ALA A 138 -13.61 -5.77 -8.66
N LEU A 139 -13.41 -6.62 -9.67
CA LEU A 139 -14.52 -7.20 -10.43
C LEU A 139 -15.43 -8.09 -9.57
N ILE A 140 -14.85 -8.95 -8.71
CA ILE A 140 -15.64 -9.80 -7.80
C ILE A 140 -16.47 -8.93 -6.85
N VAL A 141 -15.87 -7.89 -6.26
CA VAL A 141 -16.56 -6.96 -5.37
C VAL A 141 -17.71 -6.27 -6.10
N LYS A 142 -17.46 -5.73 -7.29
CA LYS A 142 -18.53 -5.14 -8.12
C LYS A 142 -19.72 -6.08 -8.28
N VAL A 143 -19.49 -7.29 -8.75
CA VAL A 143 -20.57 -8.26 -8.98
C VAL A 143 -21.28 -8.61 -7.67
N GLY A 144 -20.53 -8.77 -6.57
CA GLY A 144 -21.10 -9.03 -5.25
C GLY A 144 -22.02 -7.91 -4.76
N LEU A 145 -21.60 -6.66 -4.91
CA LEU A 145 -22.38 -5.48 -4.52
C LEU A 145 -23.62 -5.28 -5.38
N GLU A 146 -23.52 -5.46 -6.70
CA GLU A 146 -24.67 -5.36 -7.62
C GLU A 146 -25.74 -6.41 -7.34
N ARG A 147 -25.33 -7.59 -6.86
CA ARG A 147 -26.24 -8.69 -6.51
C ARG A 147 -26.76 -8.61 -5.07
N GLY A 148 -26.30 -7.64 -4.28
CA GLY A 148 -26.67 -7.51 -2.86
C GLY A 148 -26.27 -8.72 -2.03
N VAL A 149 -25.15 -9.37 -2.37
CA VAL A 149 -24.69 -10.55 -1.64
C VAL A 149 -24.13 -10.12 -0.28
N ALA A 150 -24.68 -10.67 0.80
CA ALA A 150 -24.11 -10.53 2.13
C ALA A 150 -22.93 -11.50 2.29
N PHE A 151 -21.77 -10.96 2.64
CA PHE A 151 -20.54 -11.73 2.81
C PHE A 151 -20.17 -11.85 4.30
N ASP A 152 -20.89 -12.72 5.00
CA ASP A 152 -20.62 -12.97 6.42
C ASP A 152 -19.25 -13.64 6.59
N LYS A 153 -18.41 -13.08 7.46
CA LYS A 153 -17.07 -13.62 7.83
C LYS A 153 -16.15 -13.83 6.62
N VAL A 154 -16.26 -12.97 5.61
CA VAL A 154 -15.49 -13.11 4.36
C VAL A 154 -13.99 -13.06 4.55
N GLU A 155 -13.51 -12.24 5.48
CA GLU A 155 -12.11 -12.19 5.88
C GLU A 155 -11.64 -13.56 6.35
N GLN A 156 -12.32 -14.14 7.34
CA GLN A 156 -12.00 -15.46 7.87
C GLN A 156 -12.00 -16.53 6.78
N TRP A 157 -13.02 -16.52 5.90
CA TRP A 157 -13.10 -17.46 4.79
C TRP A 157 -11.92 -17.30 3.83
N ALA A 158 -11.61 -16.08 3.38
CA ALA A 158 -10.54 -15.83 2.42
C ALA A 158 -9.17 -16.26 2.98
N PHE A 159 -8.88 -15.93 4.24
CA PHE A 159 -7.66 -16.33 4.93
C PHE A 159 -7.56 -17.86 5.06
N GLN A 160 -8.64 -18.55 5.43
CA GLN A 160 -8.66 -20.01 5.51
C GLN A 160 -8.44 -20.69 4.16
N GLN A 161 -8.97 -20.10 3.07
CA GLN A 161 -8.83 -20.68 1.74
C GLN A 161 -7.43 -20.47 1.17
N ARG A 162 -6.90 -19.23 1.23
CA ARG A 162 -5.70 -18.84 0.46
C ARG A 162 -4.72 -17.93 1.20
N GLY A 163 -4.96 -17.60 2.46
CA GLY A 163 -4.12 -16.72 3.25
C GLY A 163 -2.65 -17.16 3.31
N LEU A 164 -2.39 -18.46 3.55
CA LEU A 164 -1.01 -18.96 3.60
C LEU A 164 -0.25 -18.74 2.27
N TYR A 165 -0.88 -19.04 1.13
CA TYR A 165 -0.27 -18.83 -0.18
C TYR A 165 -0.03 -17.35 -0.46
N PHE A 166 -1.01 -16.50 -0.12
CA PHE A 166 -0.88 -15.04 -0.22
C PHE A 166 0.33 -14.53 0.59
N PHE A 167 0.43 -14.87 1.88
CA PHE A 167 1.50 -14.37 2.73
C PHE A 167 2.86 -14.91 2.30
N CYS A 168 3.00 -16.22 2.06
CA CYS A 168 4.27 -16.79 1.63
C CYS A 168 4.76 -16.16 0.32
N GLN A 169 3.87 -16.02 -0.67
CA GLN A 169 4.24 -15.37 -1.93
C GLN A 169 4.59 -13.89 -1.72
N SER A 170 3.81 -13.16 -0.93
CA SER A 170 4.07 -11.75 -0.66
C SER A 170 5.39 -11.52 0.07
N PHE A 171 5.79 -12.42 0.97
CA PHE A 171 7.11 -12.36 1.61
C PHE A 171 8.25 -12.66 0.65
N VAL A 172 8.08 -13.62 -0.27
CA VAL A 172 9.07 -13.90 -1.32
C VAL A 172 9.23 -12.69 -2.25
N ASP A 173 8.13 -12.02 -2.57
CA ASP A 173 8.14 -10.85 -3.45
C ASP A 173 8.92 -9.67 -2.87
N LEU A 174 9.12 -9.60 -1.54
CA LEU A 174 9.91 -8.53 -0.90
C LEU A 174 11.37 -8.50 -1.39
N ILE A 175 11.91 -9.61 -1.88
CA ILE A 175 13.25 -9.67 -2.46
C ILE A 175 13.36 -8.70 -3.66
N GLU A 176 12.31 -8.65 -4.49
CA GLU A 176 12.26 -7.76 -5.66
C GLU A 176 11.58 -6.42 -5.35
N GLU A 177 10.58 -6.44 -4.47
CA GLU A 177 9.69 -5.31 -4.16
C GLU A 177 9.60 -5.05 -2.64
N PRO A 178 10.68 -4.57 -2.00
CA PRO A 178 10.84 -4.57 -0.54
C PRO A 178 9.97 -3.55 0.19
N ARG A 179 9.27 -2.68 -0.53
CA ARG A 179 8.54 -1.54 0.08
C ARG A 179 7.08 -1.84 0.35
N TRP A 180 6.46 -2.79 -0.35
CA TRP A 180 5.05 -3.13 -0.13
C TRP A 180 4.91 -4.38 0.73
N LEU A 181 4.55 -4.20 1.99
CA LEU A 181 4.37 -5.30 2.93
C LEU A 181 2.95 -5.89 2.85
N PRO A 182 2.77 -7.22 2.97
CA PRO A 182 1.43 -7.83 2.95
C PRO A 182 0.53 -7.32 4.08
N MET A 183 1.11 -6.85 5.18
CA MET A 183 0.41 -6.25 6.32
C MET A 183 -0.25 -4.91 5.98
N TYR A 184 0.08 -4.29 4.84
CA TYR A 184 -0.60 -3.07 4.38
C TYR A 184 -1.96 -3.37 3.74
N LEU A 185 -2.30 -4.64 3.49
CA LEU A 185 -3.59 -5.04 2.93
C LEU A 185 -4.68 -5.11 4.02
N THR A 186 -5.02 -3.95 4.58
CA THR A 186 -6.14 -3.79 5.53
C THR A 186 -7.06 -2.69 5.04
N ALA A 187 -8.33 -2.71 5.44
CA ALA A 187 -9.28 -1.68 5.04
C ALA A 187 -8.89 -0.29 5.57
N GLU A 188 -8.34 -0.24 6.78
CA GLU A 188 -7.84 0.98 7.45
C GLU A 188 -6.64 1.58 6.71
N GLN A 189 -5.74 0.74 6.19
CA GLN A 189 -4.63 1.24 5.40
C GLN A 189 -5.06 1.60 3.98
N PHE A 190 -5.95 0.82 3.38
CA PHE A 190 -6.44 1.09 2.04
C PHE A 190 -7.24 2.39 1.95
N ILE A 191 -7.98 2.78 3.00
CA ILE A 191 -8.63 4.10 2.98
C ILE A 191 -7.60 5.25 2.97
N ASN A 192 -6.45 5.08 3.66
CA ASN A 192 -5.35 6.04 3.59
C ASN A 192 -4.73 6.09 2.18
N GLU A 193 -4.58 4.94 1.52
CA GLU A 193 -4.17 4.86 0.11
C GLU A 193 -5.12 5.66 -0.80
N LEU A 194 -6.44 5.54 -0.61
CA LEU A 194 -7.40 6.30 -1.40
C LEU A 194 -7.26 7.83 -1.19
N TYR A 195 -7.01 8.28 0.04
CA TYR A 195 -6.74 9.69 0.32
C TYR A 195 -5.40 10.17 -0.25
N GLY A 196 -4.35 9.34 -0.17
CA GLY A 196 -3.05 9.61 -0.77
C GLY A 196 -3.14 9.80 -2.28
N ARG A 197 -3.88 8.90 -2.95
CA ARG A 197 -4.17 8.97 -4.38
C ARG A 197 -4.97 10.21 -4.76
N ALA A 198 -6.02 10.54 -4.00
CA ALA A 198 -6.80 11.76 -4.20
C ALA A 198 -5.92 13.03 -4.02
N ASN A 199 -5.03 13.04 -3.03
CA ASN A 199 -4.06 14.12 -2.84
C ASN A 199 -3.11 14.23 -4.04
N ASN A 200 -2.53 13.12 -4.49
CA ASN A 200 -1.57 13.09 -5.60
C ASN A 200 -2.17 13.72 -6.86
N VAL A 201 -3.37 13.30 -7.27
CA VAL A 201 -4.02 13.86 -8.47
C VAL A 201 -4.35 15.35 -8.30
N CYS A 202 -4.71 15.80 -7.10
CA CYS A 202 -4.97 17.22 -6.83
C CYS A 202 -3.70 18.08 -6.84
N GLN A 203 -2.54 17.52 -6.46
CA GLN A 203 -1.27 18.26 -6.52
C GLN A 203 -0.76 18.41 -7.95
N GLU A 204 -1.02 17.43 -8.81
CA GLU A 204 -0.57 17.42 -10.21
C GLU A 204 -1.53 18.18 -11.15
N ALA A 205 -2.81 18.30 -10.80
CA ALA A 205 -3.81 18.97 -11.61
C ALA A 205 -3.71 20.51 -11.53
N ASN A 206 -4.10 21.17 -12.63
CA ASN A 206 -4.30 22.62 -12.65
C ASN A 206 -5.39 23.04 -11.65
N THR A 207 -5.22 24.20 -11.04
CA THR A 207 -6.19 24.78 -10.10
C THR A 207 -7.57 24.92 -10.74
N SER A 208 -8.59 24.41 -10.04
CA SER A 208 -10.01 24.59 -10.36
C SER A 208 -10.83 24.57 -9.07
N GLU A 209 -12.12 24.91 -9.15
CA GLU A 209 -13.01 24.92 -7.97
C GLU A 209 -13.00 23.58 -7.22
N VAL A 210 -13.09 22.47 -7.94
CA VAL A 210 -13.12 21.15 -7.32
C VAL A 210 -11.76 20.76 -6.72
N VAL A 211 -10.65 21.11 -7.36
CA VAL A 211 -9.30 20.80 -6.84
C VAL A 211 -9.06 21.54 -5.53
N GLU A 212 -9.40 22.83 -5.44
CA GLU A 212 -9.26 23.61 -4.21
C GLU A 212 -10.16 23.08 -3.09
N TYR A 213 -11.39 22.70 -3.43
CA TYR A 213 -12.31 22.05 -2.48
C TYR A 213 -11.69 20.75 -1.92
N LEU A 214 -11.19 19.86 -2.78
CA LEU A 214 -10.62 18.58 -2.35
C LEU A 214 -9.35 18.77 -1.52
N LYS A 215 -8.45 19.68 -1.90
CA LYS A 215 -7.26 20.01 -1.10
C LYS A 215 -7.66 20.45 0.31
N LYS A 216 -8.66 21.32 0.43
CA LYS A 216 -9.18 21.75 1.74
C LYS A 216 -9.77 20.59 2.53
N GLU A 217 -10.60 19.76 1.89
CA GLU A 217 -11.26 18.62 2.53
C GLU A 217 -10.31 17.49 2.96
N LEU A 218 -9.20 17.30 2.24
CA LEU A 218 -8.14 16.35 2.61
C LEU A 218 -7.38 16.80 3.86
N MET A 219 -7.17 18.11 4.01
CA MET A 219 -6.53 18.71 5.19
C MET A 219 -7.47 18.77 6.40
N LEU A 220 -8.78 18.84 6.17
CA LEU A 220 -9.79 18.82 7.22
C LEU A 220 -9.88 17.43 7.88
N GLY A 221 -9.92 17.41 9.21
CA GLY A 221 -10.13 16.19 9.99
C GLY A 221 -8.97 15.17 9.93
N SER A 222 -7.78 15.59 9.51
CA SER A 222 -6.59 14.72 9.41
C SER A 222 -6.81 13.48 8.53
N ARG A 223 -7.66 13.60 7.49
CA ARG A 223 -7.88 12.52 6.51
C ARG A 223 -6.59 12.16 5.79
N LEU A 224 -5.83 13.18 5.38
CA LEU A 224 -4.46 13.00 4.91
C LEU A 224 -3.52 12.87 6.11
N ASN A 225 -3.03 11.66 6.34
CA ASN A 225 -2.07 11.35 7.41
C ASN A 225 -0.82 10.70 6.81
N LEU A 226 0.19 10.43 7.65
CA LEU A 226 1.46 9.90 7.18
C LEU A 226 1.29 8.55 6.44
N HIS A 227 0.34 7.71 6.87
CA HIS A 227 0.06 6.43 6.23
C HIS A 227 -0.52 6.55 4.81
N SER A 228 -1.04 7.73 4.43
CA SER A 228 -1.47 8.00 3.04
C SER A 228 -0.30 8.07 2.05
N PHE A 229 0.94 8.11 2.56
CA PHE A 229 2.17 8.16 1.77
C PHE A 229 2.98 6.86 1.85
N LEU A 230 2.41 5.81 2.45
CA LEU A 230 2.98 4.47 2.32
C LEU A 230 2.89 4.02 0.85
N PRO A 231 3.83 3.18 0.39
CA PRO A 231 3.79 2.68 -0.97
C PRO A 231 2.52 1.86 -1.21
N GLY A 232 1.87 2.15 -2.34
CA GLY A 232 0.68 1.41 -2.78
C GLY A 232 0.99 -0.03 -3.23
N PRO A 233 -0.04 -0.84 -3.51
CA PRO A 233 0.11 -2.25 -3.88
C PRO A 233 0.96 -2.53 -5.11
N LEU A 234 1.14 -1.55 -6.00
CA LEU A 234 1.95 -1.70 -7.22
C LEU A 234 3.27 -0.93 -7.14
N GLU A 235 3.60 -0.36 -5.98
CA GLU A 235 4.74 0.54 -5.78
C GLU A 235 5.87 -0.10 -4.96
N GLY A 236 5.89 -1.42 -4.81
CA GLY A 236 6.83 -2.12 -3.94
C GLY A 236 8.30 -2.00 -4.38
N ASN A 237 8.57 -1.73 -5.66
CA ASN A 237 9.90 -1.39 -6.20
C ASN A 237 10.06 0.10 -6.56
N SER A 238 9.12 0.96 -6.17
CA SER A 238 9.23 2.40 -6.43
C SER A 238 10.45 2.99 -5.69
N ALA A 239 11.10 3.98 -6.29
CA ALA A 239 12.21 4.65 -5.65
C ALA A 239 11.70 5.52 -4.48
N PRO A 240 12.26 5.40 -3.27
CA PRO A 240 11.88 6.25 -2.16
C PRO A 240 12.37 7.68 -2.38
N VAL A 241 11.61 8.64 -1.88
CA VAL A 241 11.95 10.06 -1.93
C VAL A 241 13.08 10.39 -0.95
N VAL A 242 13.81 11.48 -1.21
CA VAL A 242 14.91 11.93 -0.33
C VAL A 242 14.36 12.30 1.04
N VAL A 243 15.11 11.97 2.09
CA VAL A 243 14.76 12.34 3.47
C VAL A 243 14.81 13.87 3.65
N PRO A 244 13.77 14.50 4.22
CA PRO A 244 13.79 15.93 4.57
C PRO A 244 14.83 16.25 5.65
N ASP A 245 15.34 17.49 5.65
CA ASP A 245 16.36 17.94 6.61
C ASP A 245 15.89 17.81 8.07
N GLU A 246 14.62 18.06 8.34
CA GLU A 246 14.04 17.91 9.68
C GLU A 246 14.13 16.46 10.18
N ILE A 247 13.82 15.50 9.31
CA ILE A 247 13.87 14.07 9.63
C ILE A 247 15.33 13.60 9.72
N SER A 248 16.19 14.06 8.82
CA SER A 248 17.64 13.81 8.84
C SER A 248 18.27 14.25 10.17
N ASN A 249 17.92 15.44 10.66
CA ASN A 249 18.36 15.95 11.95
C ASN A 249 17.84 15.10 13.13
N LEU A 250 16.59 14.61 13.06
CA LEU A 250 16.05 13.71 14.08
C LEU A 250 16.75 12.35 14.08
N LEU A 251 17.03 11.76 12.91
CA LEU A 251 17.79 10.52 12.77
C LEU A 251 19.19 10.67 13.37
N ALA A 252 19.88 11.76 13.01
CA ALA A 252 21.21 12.06 13.53
C ALA A 252 21.23 12.23 15.06
N LYS A 253 20.14 12.72 15.67
CA LYS A 253 20.02 12.94 17.11
C LYS A 253 19.72 11.66 17.90
N HIS A 254 18.83 10.79 17.41
CA HIS A 254 18.29 9.68 18.21
C HIS A 254 19.16 8.41 18.19
N ILE A 255 19.93 8.19 17.12
CA ILE A 255 20.81 7.01 16.97
C ILE A 255 22.22 7.29 17.56
N ASN A 256 22.29 7.95 18.72
CA ASN A 256 23.55 8.27 19.43
C ASN A 256 23.52 7.89 20.94
N GLY A 257 22.46 7.25 21.41
CA GLY A 257 22.21 6.97 22.83
C GLY A 257 22.52 5.51 23.23
N GLU A 258 21.64 4.92 24.04
CA GLU A 258 21.63 3.48 24.34
C GLU A 258 20.74 2.74 23.34
N ALA A 259 21.06 1.47 23.05
CA ALA A 259 20.22 0.64 22.18
C ALA A 259 18.83 0.47 22.81
N SER A 260 17.82 1.19 22.34
CA SER A 260 16.49 1.23 22.95
C SER A 260 15.41 1.49 21.90
N PHE A 261 14.15 1.23 22.25
CA PHE A 261 13.02 1.56 21.37
C PHE A 261 13.07 3.03 20.92
N GLU A 262 13.26 3.97 21.84
CA GLU A 262 13.27 5.41 21.53
C GLU A 262 14.44 5.80 20.61
N SER A 263 15.59 5.13 20.70
CA SER A 263 16.72 5.38 19.80
C SER A 263 16.45 4.92 18.37
N TYR A 264 15.69 3.85 18.18
CA TYR A 264 15.37 3.32 16.84
C TYR A 264 14.07 3.88 16.26
N LYS A 265 13.20 4.45 17.08
CA LYS A 265 11.85 4.90 16.71
C LYS A 265 11.81 5.79 15.47
N VAL A 266 12.71 6.78 15.39
CA VAL A 266 12.76 7.67 14.23
C VAL A 266 13.15 6.91 12.97
N LEU A 267 14.13 6.02 13.05
CA LEU A 267 14.58 5.19 11.92
C LEU A 267 13.45 4.29 11.41
N MET A 268 12.79 3.56 12.33
CA MET A 268 11.70 2.63 12.01
C MET A 268 10.51 3.34 11.36
N ASN A 269 10.16 4.53 11.85
CA ASN A 269 9.05 5.32 11.31
C ASN A 269 9.41 6.12 10.06
N SER A 270 10.69 6.22 9.68
CA SER A 270 11.14 6.98 8.50
C SER A 270 11.36 6.10 7.28
N ALA A 271 11.86 4.87 7.47
CA ALA A 271 12.22 3.98 6.39
C ALA A 271 11.09 3.65 5.39
N PRO A 272 9.81 3.52 5.80
CA PRO A 272 8.72 3.29 4.84
C PRO A 272 8.54 4.41 3.81
N PHE A 273 8.85 5.64 4.19
CA PHE A 273 8.53 6.84 3.41
C PHE A 273 9.74 7.38 2.63
N TRP A 274 10.93 7.33 3.23
CA TRP A 274 12.11 8.03 2.72
C TRP A 274 13.31 7.12 2.51
N LYS A 275 14.19 7.56 1.62
CA LYS A 275 15.48 6.94 1.37
C LYS A 275 16.40 7.19 2.55
N ILE A 276 16.62 6.17 3.36
CA ILE A 276 17.55 6.21 4.49
C ILE A 276 18.98 6.03 4.00
N GLY A 277 19.88 6.93 4.43
CA GLY A 277 21.31 6.84 4.13
C GLY A 277 22.02 5.74 4.93
N ASP A 278 23.04 5.12 4.32
CA ASP A 278 23.83 4.04 4.93
C ASP A 278 24.46 4.44 6.26
N GLU A 279 24.80 5.71 6.43
CA GLU A 279 25.36 6.26 7.68
C GLU A 279 24.44 6.04 8.90
N TYR A 280 23.12 6.12 8.74
CA TYR A 280 22.19 5.87 9.83
C TYR A 280 22.04 4.38 10.13
N LEU A 281 22.13 3.55 9.08
CA LEU A 281 22.08 2.09 9.19
C LEU A 281 23.32 1.56 9.92
N ASP A 282 24.49 2.05 9.55
CA ASP A 282 25.76 1.69 10.19
C ASP A 282 25.81 2.15 11.66
N ARG A 283 25.26 3.34 11.97
CA ARG A 283 25.08 3.78 13.37
C ARG A 283 24.14 2.88 14.15
N ALA A 284 23.00 2.49 13.57
CA ALA A 284 22.04 1.62 14.23
C ALA A 284 22.63 0.24 14.54
N VAL A 285 23.38 -0.34 13.60
CA VAL A 285 24.13 -1.60 13.77
C VAL A 285 25.19 -1.44 14.86
N SER A 286 26.02 -0.39 14.79
CA SER A 286 27.08 -0.15 15.77
C SER A 286 26.52 0.02 17.19
N LEU A 287 25.35 0.65 17.31
CA LEU A 287 24.66 0.82 18.58
C LEU A 287 24.18 -0.52 19.16
N LEU A 288 23.60 -1.39 18.33
CA LEU A 288 23.22 -2.76 18.74
C LEU A 288 24.45 -3.57 19.15
N GLU A 289 25.52 -3.55 18.37
CA GLU A 289 26.75 -4.29 18.63
C GLU A 289 27.41 -3.84 19.94
N SER A 290 27.50 -2.53 20.17
CA SER A 290 28.08 -1.94 21.39
C SER A 290 27.30 -2.34 22.65
N ALA A 291 25.97 -2.50 22.53
CA ALA A 291 25.11 -2.98 23.61
C ALA A 291 25.04 -4.52 23.70
N GLN A 292 25.85 -5.26 22.94
CA GLN A 292 25.77 -6.72 22.82
C GLN A 292 24.37 -7.22 22.46
N HIS A 293 23.66 -6.44 21.63
CA HIS A 293 22.28 -6.64 21.19
C HIS A 293 21.26 -6.67 22.33
N LYS A 294 21.60 -6.17 23.52
CA LYS A 294 20.63 -5.97 24.61
C LYS A 294 19.98 -4.60 24.46
N LEU A 295 18.67 -4.58 24.48
CA LEU A 295 17.90 -3.35 24.53
C LEU A 295 17.89 -2.81 25.97
N ALA A 296 18.20 -1.54 26.13
CA ALA A 296 18.02 -0.77 27.35
C ALA A 296 16.54 -0.49 27.61
N ALA A 297 16.16 -0.40 28.88
CA ALA A 297 14.81 -0.07 29.32
C ALA A 297 13.70 -0.97 28.71
N VAL A 298 13.94 -2.28 28.62
CA VAL A 298 12.89 -3.25 28.25
C VAL A 298 11.89 -3.34 29.38
N ASN A 299 10.80 -2.60 29.27
CA ASN A 299 9.74 -2.57 30.28
C ASN A 299 8.63 -3.59 29.98
N ASP A 300 8.54 -4.06 28.74
CA ASP A 300 7.46 -4.93 28.27
C ASP A 300 7.83 -5.68 26.96
N LYS A 301 7.05 -6.72 26.64
CA LYS A 301 7.23 -7.57 25.45
C LYS A 301 6.93 -6.81 24.14
N ASP A 302 5.98 -5.88 24.16
CA ASP A 302 5.53 -5.17 22.96
C ASP A 302 6.63 -4.24 22.44
N SER A 303 7.34 -3.55 23.35
CA SER A 303 8.49 -2.71 23.01
C SER A 303 9.58 -3.50 22.27
N VAL A 304 9.88 -4.72 22.72
CA VAL A 304 10.86 -5.62 22.07
C VAL A 304 10.36 -6.03 20.69
N TYR A 305 9.10 -6.44 20.60
CA TYR A 305 8.49 -6.83 19.33
C TYR A 305 8.47 -5.69 18.31
N GLN A 306 8.16 -4.47 18.76
CA GLN A 306 8.18 -3.28 17.90
C GLN A 306 9.57 -2.97 17.37
N VAL A 307 10.63 -3.09 18.19
CA VAL A 307 12.01 -2.93 17.71
C VAL A 307 12.37 -4.02 16.71
N LEU A 308 12.05 -5.28 17.00
CA LEU A 308 12.32 -6.40 16.08
C LEU A 308 11.65 -6.22 14.73
N ASN A 309 10.33 -5.97 14.74
CA ASN A 309 9.54 -5.79 13.52
C ASN A 309 9.97 -4.52 12.77
N GLY A 310 10.16 -3.39 13.47
CA GLY A 310 10.54 -2.14 12.84
C GLY A 310 11.93 -2.20 12.22
N LEU A 311 12.93 -2.78 12.90
CA LEU A 311 14.28 -2.96 12.33
C LEU A 311 14.30 -3.99 11.20
N ALA A 312 13.44 -5.03 11.24
CA ALA A 312 13.28 -5.96 10.13
C ALA A 312 12.76 -5.23 8.87
N GLN A 313 11.74 -4.37 9.01
CA GLN A 313 11.23 -3.56 7.90
C GLN A 313 12.28 -2.58 7.37
N VAL A 314 13.06 -1.93 8.26
CA VAL A 314 14.17 -1.07 7.85
C VAL A 314 15.20 -1.89 7.06
N ALA A 315 15.56 -3.09 7.52
CA ALA A 315 16.50 -3.96 6.82
C ALA A 315 16.00 -4.34 5.42
N CYS A 316 14.73 -4.75 5.30
CA CYS A 316 14.05 -5.05 4.04
C CYS A 316 14.10 -3.86 3.07
N MET A 317 13.54 -2.72 3.49
CA MET A 317 13.36 -1.53 2.65
C MET A 317 14.69 -0.90 2.20
N THR A 318 15.75 -1.06 2.99
CA THR A 318 17.10 -0.56 2.68
C THR A 318 18.04 -1.64 2.13
N ARG A 319 17.61 -2.91 2.10
CA ARG A 319 18.44 -4.07 1.75
C ARG A 319 19.73 -4.17 2.58
N SER A 320 19.66 -3.76 3.84
CA SER A 320 20.82 -3.74 4.74
C SER A 320 21.09 -5.12 5.33
N LYS A 321 22.04 -5.84 4.73
CA LYS A 321 22.49 -7.16 5.21
C LYS A 321 23.05 -7.13 6.63
N LYS A 322 23.73 -6.03 7.01
CA LYS A 322 24.26 -5.87 8.36
C LYS A 322 23.13 -5.75 9.37
N LEU A 323 22.11 -4.93 9.08
CA LEU A 323 20.97 -4.76 9.97
C LEU A 323 20.14 -6.05 10.06
N ALA A 324 19.94 -6.75 8.95
CA ALA A 324 19.28 -8.08 8.94
C ALA A 324 19.99 -9.09 9.86
N ALA A 325 21.33 -9.11 9.84
CA ALA A 325 22.11 -9.96 10.74
C ALA A 325 21.92 -9.56 12.21
N SER A 326 21.94 -8.27 12.52
CA SER A 326 21.66 -7.77 13.88
C SER A 326 20.24 -8.11 14.36
N VAL A 327 19.24 -8.00 13.48
CA VAL A 327 17.85 -8.41 13.78
C VAL A 327 17.79 -9.91 14.09
N THR A 328 18.52 -10.74 13.36
CA THR A 328 18.59 -12.19 13.63
C THR A 328 19.20 -12.51 15.00
N ILE A 329 20.22 -11.75 15.42
CA ILE A 329 20.82 -11.91 16.75
C ILE A 329 19.83 -11.47 17.82
N LEU A 330 19.22 -10.30 17.64
CA LEU A 330 18.23 -9.74 18.54
C LEU A 330 17.04 -10.69 18.73
N SER A 331 16.55 -11.25 17.62
CA SER A 331 15.40 -12.14 17.62
C SER A 331 15.71 -13.41 18.42
N ARG A 332 16.92 -13.97 18.32
CA ARG A 332 17.34 -15.14 19.09
C ARG A 332 17.47 -14.83 20.57
N LEU A 333 18.03 -13.67 20.90
CA LEU A 333 18.22 -13.25 22.30
C LEU A 333 16.89 -13.08 23.03
N TYR A 334 15.88 -12.52 22.36
CA TYR A 334 14.58 -12.22 22.96
C TYR A 334 13.51 -13.30 22.73
N ARG A 335 13.85 -14.43 22.08
CA ARG A 335 12.90 -15.49 21.71
C ARG A 335 12.02 -15.94 22.87
N ASP A 336 12.63 -16.31 23.99
CA ASP A 336 11.90 -16.82 25.15
C ASP A 336 11.13 -15.70 25.87
N TYR A 337 11.67 -14.47 25.86
CA TYR A 337 11.04 -13.32 26.49
C TYR A 337 9.73 -12.93 25.80
N ILE A 338 9.70 -12.94 24.47
CA ILE A 338 8.50 -12.61 23.68
C ILE A 338 7.56 -13.80 23.49
N ASP A 339 7.87 -14.97 24.08
CA ASP A 339 7.02 -16.17 24.01
C ASP A 339 6.66 -16.59 22.57
N VAL A 340 7.69 -16.75 21.73
CA VAL A 340 7.54 -17.06 20.29
C VAL A 340 6.64 -18.28 20.02
N ASP A 341 6.60 -19.26 20.93
CA ASP A 341 5.81 -20.47 20.73
C ASP A 341 4.28 -20.21 20.80
N SER A 342 3.86 -19.07 21.36
CA SER A 342 2.46 -18.65 21.36
C SER A 342 1.96 -18.14 19.99
N GLU A 343 2.84 -17.50 19.22
CA GLU A 343 2.53 -16.90 17.90
C GLU A 343 3.72 -17.05 16.92
N PRO A 344 4.06 -18.28 16.50
CA PRO A 344 5.26 -18.55 15.71
C PRO A 344 5.25 -17.85 14.33
N GLU A 345 4.06 -17.58 13.77
CA GLU A 345 3.88 -16.88 12.49
C GLU A 345 4.40 -15.45 12.52
N ASN A 346 4.25 -14.74 13.64
CA ASN A 346 4.70 -13.35 13.79
C ASN A 346 6.23 -13.27 13.77
N TYR A 347 6.88 -14.23 14.42
CA TYR A 347 8.33 -14.33 14.43
C TYR A 347 8.89 -14.80 13.09
N LEU A 348 8.21 -15.73 12.42
CA LEU A 348 8.55 -16.16 11.08
C LEU A 348 8.48 -14.99 10.08
N ALA A 349 7.45 -14.14 10.18
CA ALA A 349 7.31 -12.93 9.36
C ALA A 349 8.48 -11.97 9.58
N ILE A 350 8.90 -11.71 10.82
CA ILE A 350 10.09 -10.89 11.13
C ILE A 350 11.33 -11.43 10.39
N GLY A 351 11.54 -12.75 10.44
CA GLY A 351 12.67 -13.39 9.76
C GLY A 351 12.63 -13.24 8.24
N PHE A 352 11.46 -13.46 7.63
CA PHE A 352 11.29 -13.29 6.18
C PHE A 352 11.47 -11.83 5.75
N VAL A 353 10.88 -10.88 6.47
CA VAL A 353 11.00 -9.46 6.16
C VAL A 353 12.45 -9.01 6.30
N ALA A 354 13.13 -9.34 7.42
CA ALA A 354 14.52 -8.96 7.61
C ALA A 354 15.47 -9.58 6.56
N GLY A 355 15.16 -10.78 6.07
CA GLY A 355 16.00 -11.54 5.14
C GLY A 355 15.78 -11.25 3.66
N ALA A 356 14.71 -10.53 3.32
CA ALA A 356 14.43 -10.06 1.96
C ALA A 356 15.39 -8.92 1.56
#